data_AF-A0A7C7YAG1-F1
#
_entry.id   AF-A0A7C7YAG1-F1
#
_cell.length_a   1.000
_cell.length_b   1.000
_cell.length_c   1.000
_cell.angle_alpha   90.00
_cell.angle_beta   90.00
_cell.angle_gamma   90.00
#
_symmetry.space_group_name_H-M   'P 1'
#
loop_
_entity.id
_entity.type
_entity.pdbx_description
1 polymer ?
#
loop_
_entity_poly.entity_id
_entity_poly.type
_entity_poly.pdbx_seq_one_letter_code
_entity_poly.pdbx_strand_id
1 'polypeptide(L)'
;MKLVTNLVVDSLQDVAEPAKRLEDLGFEALYISERKHNPFMQLSVAATATRRIKLGPEIALAFPRNPMVLAYSSWDLQSATNGRFVLGLGTQVKAHNERRFGLEWKSPGPKLKEYILAIRAIWDCFQNDTRLDFEGDFFRFNLMTPMFNPGPLDVPPPPVFVGAVNPWNCHMAGEVA
;
A
#
# COMPACT_ATOMS: atom_id res chain seq x y z
N MET A 1 8.37 -16.31 17.81
CA MET A 1 7.68 -16.57 16.51
C MET A 1 6.56 -15.55 16.38
N LYS A 2 6.42 -14.87 15.23
CA LYS A 2 5.32 -13.92 14.97
C LYS A 2 4.23 -14.62 14.18
N LEU A 3 2.97 -14.53 14.62
CA LEU A 3 1.82 -15.09 13.92
C LEU A 3 1.14 -13.99 13.11
N VAL A 4 0.97 -14.24 11.82
CA VAL A 4 0.28 -13.34 10.88
C VAL A 4 -0.83 -14.11 10.18
N THR A 5 -1.88 -13.43 9.75
CA THR A 5 -3.00 -14.08 9.08
C THR A 5 -3.62 -13.20 8.00
N ASN A 6 -4.37 -13.82 7.10
CA ASN A 6 -5.14 -13.16 6.06
C ASN A 6 -6.64 -13.21 6.39
N LEU A 7 -7.33 -12.08 6.27
CA LEU A 7 -8.78 -12.01 6.45
C LEU A 7 -9.51 -11.96 5.11
N VAL A 8 -10.54 -12.79 5.01
CA VAL A 8 -11.42 -12.94 3.86
C VAL A 8 -12.84 -12.71 4.32
N VAL A 9 -13.48 -11.68 3.78
CA VAL A 9 -14.88 -11.38 4.04
C VAL A 9 -15.63 -11.11 2.74
N ASP A 10 -16.95 -11.32 2.77
CA ASP A 10 -17.83 -11.04 1.63
C ASP A 10 -18.44 -9.62 1.68
N SER A 11 -18.42 -8.94 2.83
CA SER A 11 -18.85 -7.54 3.00
C SER A 11 -17.86 -6.74 3.86
N LEU A 12 -17.78 -5.43 3.62
CA LEU A 12 -17.01 -4.51 4.48
C LEU A 12 -17.56 -4.45 5.91
N GLN A 13 -18.87 -4.69 6.08
CA GLN A 13 -19.50 -4.71 7.40
C GLN A 13 -18.97 -5.85 8.28
N ASP A 14 -18.48 -6.92 7.66
CA ASP A 14 -17.99 -8.12 8.34
C ASP A 14 -16.51 -8.02 8.72
N VAL A 15 -15.84 -6.90 8.48
CA VAL A 15 -14.40 -6.75 8.74
C VAL A 15 -14.11 -6.54 10.23
N ALA A 16 -14.92 -5.73 10.91
CA ALA A 16 -14.58 -5.18 12.22
C ALA A 16 -14.46 -6.26 13.32
N GLU A 17 -15.45 -7.15 13.41
CA GLU A 17 -15.48 -8.19 14.46
C GLU A 17 -14.32 -9.20 14.31
N PRO A 18 -14.06 -9.77 13.12
CA PRO A 18 -12.92 -10.67 12.93
C PRO A 18 -11.57 -9.99 13.16
N ALA A 19 -11.41 -8.73 12.73
CA ALA A 19 -10.17 -7.98 12.94
C ALA A 19 -9.86 -7.80 14.43
N LYS A 20 -10.87 -7.42 15.23
CA LYS A 20 -10.73 -7.31 16.69
C LYS A 20 -10.42 -8.66 17.33
N ARG A 21 -11.14 -9.72 16.94
CA ARG A 21 -10.92 -11.07 17.46
C ARG A 21 -9.49 -11.57 17.21
N LEU A 22 -8.94 -11.31 16.02
CA LEU A 22 -7.56 -11.67 15.68
C LEU A 22 -6.53 -10.91 16.53
N GLU A 23 -6.77 -9.63 16.81
CA GLU A 23 -5.94 -8.86 17.76
C GLU A 23 -6.01 -9.42 19.18
N ASP A 24 -7.21 -9.77 19.67
CA ASP A 24 -7.42 -10.33 21.01
C ASP A 24 -6.76 -11.72 21.16
N LEU A 25 -6.66 -12.48 20.07
CA LEU A 25 -5.92 -13.75 20.02
C LEU A 25 -4.40 -13.57 19.94
N GLY A 26 -3.89 -12.34 19.85
CA GLY A 26 -2.46 -12.03 19.88
C GLY A 26 -1.74 -12.18 18.53
N PHE A 27 -2.46 -12.11 17.40
CA PHE A 27 -1.81 -12.01 16.09
C PHE A 27 -1.02 -10.70 15.97
N GLU A 28 0.16 -10.76 15.36
CA GLU A 28 1.04 -9.61 15.15
C GLU A 28 0.53 -8.74 13.99
N ALA A 29 0.04 -9.38 12.93
CA ALA A 29 -0.43 -8.70 11.74
C ALA A 29 -1.65 -9.38 11.14
N LEU A 30 -2.55 -8.54 10.64
CA LEU A 30 -3.68 -8.90 9.83
C LEU A 30 -3.49 -8.31 8.44
N TYR A 31 -3.44 -9.19 7.44
CA TYR A 31 -3.39 -8.80 6.04
C TYR A 31 -4.71 -9.06 5.32
N ILE A 32 -5.00 -8.26 4.30
CA ILE A 32 -6.21 -8.39 3.48
C ILE A 32 -5.83 -8.48 2.01
N SER A 33 -6.31 -9.52 1.32
CA SER A 33 -6.08 -9.66 -0.12
C SER A 33 -7.05 -8.83 -0.96
N GLU A 34 -6.51 -8.18 -1.99
CA GLU A 34 -7.34 -7.51 -2.99
C GLU A 34 -7.99 -8.52 -3.95
N ARG A 35 -9.29 -8.77 -3.74
CA ARG A 35 -10.08 -9.69 -4.58
C ARG A 35 -11.37 -9.05 -5.07
N LYS A 36 -12.48 -9.33 -4.38
CA LYS A 36 -13.81 -8.78 -4.67
C LYS A 36 -13.90 -7.31 -4.24
N HIS A 37 -13.17 -6.96 -3.19
CA HIS A 37 -13.24 -5.66 -2.52
C HIS A 37 -11.90 -4.94 -2.54
N ASN A 38 -11.95 -3.60 -2.49
CA ASN A 38 -10.77 -2.76 -2.35
C ASN A 38 -10.14 -3.02 -0.96
N PRO A 39 -8.84 -3.33 -0.87
CA PRO A 39 -8.23 -3.67 0.41
C PRO A 39 -8.11 -2.46 1.34
N PHE A 40 -7.90 -1.25 0.82
CA PHE A 40 -7.76 -0.04 1.62
C PHE A 40 -9.05 0.30 2.36
N MET A 41 -10.20 0.12 1.73
CA MET A 41 -11.50 0.34 2.38
C MET A 41 -11.76 -0.67 3.51
N GLN A 42 -11.40 -1.93 3.29
CA GLN A 42 -11.49 -2.95 4.35
C GLN A 42 -10.51 -2.64 5.49
N LEU A 43 -9.28 -2.24 5.18
CA LEU A 43 -8.27 -1.89 6.17
C LEU A 43 -8.66 -0.64 6.97
N SER A 44 -9.38 0.31 6.38
CA SER A 44 -9.95 1.45 7.13
C SER A 44 -10.96 0.99 8.19
N VAL A 45 -11.80 -0.01 7.88
CA VAL A 45 -12.71 -0.61 8.87
C VAL A 45 -11.94 -1.37 9.95
N ALA A 46 -10.92 -2.15 9.57
CA ALA A 46 -10.07 -2.85 10.53
C ALA A 46 -9.28 -1.88 11.44
N ALA A 47 -8.84 -0.75 10.90
CA ALA A 47 -8.08 0.27 11.61
C ALA A 47 -8.88 0.86 12.77
N THR A 48 -10.17 1.13 12.58
CA THR A 48 -11.04 1.67 13.63
C THR A 48 -11.41 0.62 14.69
N ALA A 49 -11.42 -0.66 14.32
CA ALA A 49 -11.75 -1.78 15.20
C ALA A 49 -10.56 -2.31 16.04
N THR A 50 -9.33 -1.93 15.72
CA THR A 50 -8.10 -2.47 16.32
C THR A 50 -7.19 -1.37 16.88
N ARG A 51 -6.22 -1.72 17.74
CA ARG A 51 -5.32 -0.74 18.38
C ARG A 51 -3.83 -1.10 18.35
N ARG A 52 -3.47 -2.37 18.14
CA ARG A 52 -2.10 -2.89 18.28
C ARG A 52 -1.65 -3.70 17.06
N ILE A 53 -2.53 -4.50 16.46
CA ILE A 53 -2.20 -5.39 15.35
C ILE A 53 -1.75 -4.58 14.12
N LYS A 54 -0.74 -5.06 13.39
CA LYS A 54 -0.35 -4.46 12.12
C LYS A 54 -1.39 -4.74 11.05
N LEU A 55 -1.55 -3.81 10.12
CA LEU A 55 -2.55 -3.88 9.08
C LEU A 55 -1.91 -3.64 7.71
N GLY A 56 -2.26 -4.43 6.71
CA GLY A 56 -1.77 -4.17 5.36
C GLY A 56 -2.49 -4.96 4.29
N PRO A 57 -2.39 -4.56 3.02
CA PRO A 57 -2.81 -5.41 1.93
C PRO A 57 -1.78 -6.51 1.67
N GLU A 58 -2.25 -7.71 1.33
CA GLU A 58 -1.41 -8.81 0.84
C GLU A 58 -2.05 -9.42 -0.41
N ILE A 59 -1.81 -8.85 -1.59
CA ILE A 59 -1.12 -7.57 -1.86
C ILE A 59 -2.09 -6.61 -2.56
N ALA A 60 -1.83 -5.30 -2.49
CA ALA A 60 -2.54 -4.32 -3.30
C ALA A 60 -1.99 -4.32 -4.72
N LEU A 61 -2.88 -4.17 -5.69
CA LEU A 61 -2.53 -4.09 -7.11
C LEU A 61 -1.97 -2.69 -7.42
N ALA A 62 -0.68 -2.61 -7.74
CA ALA A 62 0.00 -1.33 -7.97
C ALA A 62 -0.49 -0.64 -9.25
N PHE A 63 -0.43 -1.33 -10.39
CA PHE A 63 -0.62 -0.71 -11.70
C PHE A 63 -2.02 -0.18 -12.00
N PRO A 64 -3.12 -0.74 -11.46
CA PRO A 64 -4.44 -0.13 -11.56
C PRO A 64 -4.61 1.20 -10.83
N ARG A 65 -3.62 1.67 -10.06
CA ARG A 65 -3.68 2.90 -9.27
C ARG A 65 -2.56 3.82 -9.66
N ASN A 66 -2.84 5.11 -9.82
CA ASN A 66 -1.78 6.11 -9.93
C ASN A 66 -0.99 6.18 -8.59
N PRO A 67 0.36 6.27 -8.62
CA PRO A 67 1.18 6.40 -7.42
C PRO A 67 0.70 7.48 -6.44
N MET A 68 0.29 8.65 -6.95
CA MET A 68 -0.24 9.77 -6.15
C MET A 68 -1.49 9.36 -5.35
N VAL A 69 -2.43 8.69 -6.01
CA VAL A 69 -3.67 8.23 -5.37
C VAL A 69 -3.37 7.20 -4.27
N LEU A 70 -2.43 6.30 -4.54
CA LEU A 70 -2.04 5.30 -3.56
C LEU A 70 -1.28 5.93 -2.39
N ALA A 71 -0.44 6.93 -2.63
CA ALA A 71 0.31 7.64 -1.60
C ALA A 71 -0.63 8.29 -0.58
N TYR A 72 -1.73 8.94 -1.01
CA TYR A 72 -2.75 9.45 -0.07
C TYR A 72 -3.39 8.33 0.74
N SER A 73 -3.91 7.29 0.08
CA SER A 73 -4.63 6.21 0.78
C SER A 73 -3.77 5.51 1.83
N SER A 74 -2.48 5.34 1.54
CA SER A 74 -1.52 4.71 2.45
C SER A 74 -1.04 5.65 3.54
N TRP A 75 -0.90 6.96 3.26
CA TRP A 75 -0.62 8.00 4.27
C TRP A 75 -1.74 8.11 5.29
N ASP A 76 -2.99 8.15 4.82
CA ASP A 76 -4.17 8.25 5.68
C ASP A 76 -4.31 7.01 6.56
N LEU A 77 -4.04 5.81 6.03
CA LEU A 77 -4.03 4.58 6.82
C LEU A 77 -2.87 4.54 7.82
N GLN A 78 -1.69 5.07 7.48
CA GLN A 78 -0.59 5.20 8.43
C GLN A 78 -0.99 6.08 9.61
N SER A 79 -1.62 7.21 9.31
CA SER A 79 -2.16 8.13 10.31
C SER A 79 -3.24 7.46 11.16
N ALA A 80 -4.28 6.92 10.53
CA ALA A 80 -5.43 6.30 11.20
C ALA A 80 -5.06 5.08 12.06
N THR A 81 -3.97 4.40 11.70
CA THR A 81 -3.47 3.26 12.48
C THR A 81 -2.39 3.63 13.49
N ASN A 82 -1.98 4.90 13.58
CA ASN A 82 -0.86 5.36 14.40
C ASN A 82 0.43 4.56 14.11
N GLY A 83 0.78 4.43 12.83
CA GLY A 83 2.03 3.82 12.39
C GLY A 83 2.03 2.31 12.24
N ARG A 84 0.87 1.64 12.38
CA ARG A 84 0.77 0.17 12.28
C ARG A 84 0.55 -0.33 10.84
N PHE A 85 0.31 0.56 9.89
CA PHE A 85 0.03 0.19 8.52
C PHE A 85 1.30 -0.21 7.75
N VAL A 86 1.18 -1.19 6.86
CA VAL A 86 2.22 -1.66 5.95
C VAL A 86 1.63 -1.70 4.55
N LEU A 87 2.35 -1.15 3.56
CA LEU A 87 1.91 -1.13 2.16
C LEU A 87 2.48 -2.32 1.38
N GLY A 88 1.71 -3.41 1.28
CA GLY A 88 2.04 -4.55 0.41
C GLY A 88 1.63 -4.33 -1.05
N LEU A 89 2.56 -4.48 -1.99
CA LEU A 89 2.37 -4.21 -3.41
C LEU A 89 2.68 -5.40 -4.31
N GLY A 90 2.00 -5.43 -5.45
CA GLY A 90 2.50 -6.14 -6.62
C GLY A 90 1.78 -5.78 -7.90
N THR A 91 2.26 -6.36 -9.00
CA THR A 91 2.00 -5.83 -10.35
C THR A 91 0.66 -6.25 -10.94
N GLN A 92 0.02 -7.26 -10.35
CA GLN A 92 -1.01 -8.07 -11.00
C GLN A 92 -0.47 -8.78 -12.27
N VAL A 93 -1.13 -9.85 -12.73
CA VAL A 93 -0.74 -10.55 -13.96
C VAL A 93 -1.19 -9.79 -15.21
N LYS A 94 -0.47 -10.00 -16.31
CA LYS A 94 -0.67 -9.29 -17.60
C LYS A 94 -2.13 -9.27 -18.05
N ALA A 95 -2.78 -10.44 -18.09
CA ALA A 95 -4.15 -10.56 -18.60
C ALA A 95 -5.15 -9.69 -17.84
N HIS A 96 -5.02 -9.55 -16.52
CA HIS A 96 -5.89 -8.67 -15.74
C HIS A 96 -5.55 -7.20 -15.97
N ASN A 97 -4.28 -6.83 -16.04
CA ASN A 97 -3.90 -5.46 -16.35
C ASN A 97 -4.49 -5.00 -17.68
N GLU A 98 -4.31 -5.79 -18.75
CA GLU A 98 -4.80 -5.44 -20.09
C GLU A 98 -6.33 -5.55 -20.20
N ARG A 99 -6.92 -6.67 -19.76
CA ARG A 99 -8.33 -6.97 -20.08
C ARG A 99 -9.33 -6.51 -19.01
N ARG A 100 -8.94 -6.52 -17.74
CA ARG A 100 -9.82 -6.09 -16.62
C ARG A 100 -9.64 -4.60 -16.32
N PHE A 101 -8.42 -4.09 -16.40
CA PHE A 101 -8.10 -2.71 -16.06
C PHE A 101 -7.80 -1.81 -17.26
N GLY A 102 -7.74 -2.36 -18.48
CA GLY A 102 -7.53 -1.57 -19.70
C GLY A 102 -6.14 -0.93 -19.81
N LEU A 103 -5.14 -1.47 -19.11
CA LEU A 103 -3.81 -0.90 -19.03
C LEU A 103 -2.87 -1.50 -20.07
N GLU A 104 -2.00 -0.67 -20.63
CA GLU A 104 -0.86 -1.16 -21.41
C GLU A 104 0.11 -1.96 -20.52
N TRP A 105 0.48 -3.16 -20.98
CA TRP A 105 1.48 -3.98 -20.31
C TRP A 105 2.89 -3.55 -20.71
N LYS A 106 3.63 -3.02 -19.74
CA LYS A 106 5.07 -2.71 -19.84
C LYS A 106 5.87 -3.64 -18.92
N SER A 107 7.20 -3.59 -19.00
CA SER A 107 8.12 -4.36 -18.15
C SER A 107 7.76 -4.17 -16.65
N PRO A 108 7.21 -5.21 -15.98
CA PRO A 108 6.54 -5.03 -14.69
C PRO A 108 7.50 -4.77 -13.53
N GLY A 109 8.71 -5.35 -13.59
CA GLY A 109 9.74 -5.13 -12.57
C GLY A 109 10.19 -3.66 -12.50
N PRO A 110 10.78 -3.11 -13.58
CA PRO A 110 11.22 -1.71 -13.61
C PRO A 110 10.10 -0.73 -13.30
N LYS A 111 8.90 -0.95 -13.84
CA LYS A 111 7.73 -0.11 -13.55
C LYS A 111 7.35 -0.14 -12.08
N LEU A 112 7.40 -1.30 -11.42
CA LEU A 112 7.10 -1.41 -9.98
C LEU A 112 8.18 -0.75 -9.13
N LYS A 113 9.46 -0.89 -9.48
CA LYS A 113 10.55 -0.18 -8.81
C LYS A 113 10.32 1.33 -8.84
N GLU A 114 10.05 1.87 -10.03
CA GLU A 114 9.79 3.30 -10.21
C GLU A 114 8.52 3.74 -9.48
N TYR A 115 7.47 2.91 -9.49
CA TYR A 115 6.24 3.15 -8.74
C TYR A 115 6.50 3.35 -7.25
N ILE A 116 7.35 2.51 -6.64
CA ILE A 116 7.72 2.61 -5.23
C ILE A 116 8.53 3.89 -4.97
N LEU A 117 9.50 4.20 -5.83
CA LEU A 117 10.30 5.42 -5.72
C LEU A 117 9.44 6.68 -5.84
N ALA A 118 8.45 6.69 -6.75
CA ALA A 118 7.51 7.78 -6.89
C ALA A 118 6.69 8.00 -5.61
N ILE A 119 6.15 6.92 -5.01
CA ILE A 119 5.42 7.01 -3.74
C ILE A 119 6.31 7.55 -2.62
N ARG A 120 7.56 7.09 -2.53
CA ARG A 120 8.50 7.58 -1.52
C ARG A 120 8.82 9.07 -1.70
N ALA A 121 8.98 9.55 -2.93
CA ALA A 121 9.17 10.98 -3.22
C ALA A 121 7.94 11.82 -2.83
N ILE A 122 6.74 11.28 -3.06
CA ILE A 122 5.48 11.91 -2.65
C ILE A 122 5.38 11.99 -1.11
N TRP A 123 5.67 10.89 -0.41
CA TRP A 123 5.66 10.88 1.06
C TRP A 123 6.73 11.77 1.67
N ASP A 124 7.90 11.90 1.03
CA ASP A 124 8.93 12.85 1.46
C ASP A 124 8.42 14.30 1.37
N CYS A 125 7.71 14.64 0.29
CA CYS A 125 7.03 15.93 0.16
C CYS A 125 5.97 16.12 1.26
N PHE A 126 5.21 15.08 1.62
CA PHE A 126 4.24 15.16 2.72
C PHE A 126 4.90 15.33 4.09
N GLN A 127 5.94 14.55 4.37
CA GLN A 127 6.60 14.49 5.68
C GLN A 127 7.49 15.70 5.95
N ASN A 128 8.18 16.19 4.93
CA ASN A 128 9.29 17.12 5.08
C ASN A 128 9.08 18.44 4.33
N ASP A 129 7.92 18.62 3.70
CA ASP A 129 7.59 19.78 2.87
C ASP A 129 8.63 20.04 1.76
N THR A 130 9.27 18.97 1.28
CA THR A 130 10.20 19.05 0.16
C THR A 130 9.45 19.33 -1.14
N ARG A 131 10.12 19.97 -2.11
CA ARG A 131 9.54 20.16 -3.44
C ARG A 131 9.34 18.80 -4.11
N LEU A 132 8.10 18.48 -4.48
CA LEU A 132 7.81 17.31 -5.30
C LEU A 132 8.41 17.50 -6.70
N ASP A 133 9.42 16.69 -7.03
CA ASP A 133 10.07 16.67 -8.34
C ASP A 133 10.58 15.25 -8.65
N PHE A 134 9.67 14.38 -9.07
CA PHE A 134 9.94 13.01 -9.47
C PHE A 134 9.82 12.88 -10.99
N GLU A 135 10.86 12.36 -11.63
CA GLU A 135 10.90 12.08 -13.07
C GLU A 135 11.51 10.70 -13.31
N GLY A 136 10.71 9.80 -13.89
CA GLY A 136 11.13 8.47 -14.32
C GLY A 136 10.56 8.11 -15.69
N ASP A 137 10.79 6.87 -16.13
CA ASP A 137 10.39 6.38 -17.45
C ASP A 137 8.87 6.14 -17.56
N PHE A 138 8.20 5.91 -16.43
CA PHE A 138 6.77 5.57 -16.35
C PHE A 138 5.92 6.65 -15.67
N PHE A 139 6.49 7.42 -14.76
CA PHE A 139 5.79 8.41 -13.94
C PHE A 139 6.57 9.71 -13.83
N ARG A 140 5.83 10.82 -13.83
CA ARG A 140 6.35 12.16 -13.58
C ARG A 140 5.40 12.92 -12.66
N PHE A 141 5.92 13.46 -11.57
CA PHE A 141 5.19 14.27 -10.60
C PHE A 141 6.02 15.48 -10.21
N ASN A 142 5.52 16.69 -10.47
CA ASN A 142 6.28 17.92 -10.26
C ASN A 142 5.43 19.06 -9.66
N LEU A 143 4.28 18.72 -9.07
CA LEU A 143 3.35 19.67 -8.49
C LEU A 143 2.69 19.08 -7.23
N MET A 144 2.90 19.76 -6.11
CA MET A 144 2.14 19.58 -4.86
C MET A 144 1.86 20.97 -4.31
N THR A 145 0.58 21.37 -4.30
CA THR A 145 0.21 22.68 -3.70
C THR A 145 -0.14 22.48 -2.23
N PRO A 146 0.00 23.51 -1.37
CA PRO A 146 -0.29 23.37 0.05
C PRO A 146 -1.69 22.84 0.38
N MET A 147 -2.69 23.13 -0.47
CA MET A 147 -4.06 22.62 -0.30
C MET A 147 -4.16 21.09 -0.40
N PHE A 148 -3.23 20.45 -1.12
CA PHE A 148 -3.22 19.00 -1.35
C PHE A 148 -2.14 18.28 -0.54
N ASN A 149 -1.31 18.99 0.24
CA ASN A 149 -0.34 18.36 1.13
C ASN A 149 -1.01 18.04 2.50
N PRO A 150 -1.14 16.76 2.90
CA PRO A 150 -1.73 16.40 4.19
C PRO A 150 -0.84 16.76 5.38
N GLY A 151 0.43 17.11 5.14
CA GLY A 151 1.41 17.42 6.17
C GLY A 151 2.02 16.18 6.83
N PRO A 152 2.94 16.41 7.77
CA PRO A 152 3.73 15.36 8.39
C PRO A 152 2.92 14.45 9.31
N LEU A 153 3.38 13.21 9.43
CA LEU A 153 2.94 12.30 10.49
C LEU A 153 3.95 12.30 11.64
N ASP A 154 3.46 12.03 12.85
CA ASP A 154 4.30 11.79 14.05
C ASP A 154 4.91 10.37 14.07
N VAL A 155 4.67 9.60 13.02
CA VAL A 155 5.18 8.24 12.80
C VAL A 155 5.90 8.18 11.46
N PRO A 156 6.85 7.24 11.25
CA PRO A 156 7.48 7.07 9.96
C PRO A 156 6.45 6.77 8.84
N PRO A 157 6.77 7.10 7.58
CA PRO A 157 5.99 6.64 6.42
C PRO A 157 5.78 5.11 6.43
N PRO A 158 4.73 4.61 5.76
CA PRO A 158 4.49 3.16 5.68
C PRO A 158 5.71 2.38 5.18
N PRO A 159 6.07 1.27 5.84
CA PRO A 159 6.94 0.28 5.23
C PRO A 159 6.31 -0.26 3.94
N VAL A 160 7.11 -0.49 2.91
CA VAL A 160 6.64 -1.02 1.62
C VAL A 160 7.09 -2.47 1.49
N PHE A 161 6.16 -3.39 1.33
CA PHE A 161 6.46 -4.79 1.03
C PHE A 161 6.10 -5.11 -0.42
N VAL A 162 6.83 -6.03 -1.03
CA VAL A 162 6.62 -6.43 -2.43
C VAL A 162 6.44 -7.94 -2.53
N GLY A 163 5.42 -8.36 -3.28
CA GLY A 163 5.29 -9.75 -3.72
C GLY A 163 6.44 -10.13 -4.67
N ALA A 164 7.42 -10.88 -4.16
CA ALA A 164 8.59 -11.30 -4.91
C ALA A 164 8.66 -12.83 -5.01
N VAL A 165 8.54 -13.35 -6.23
CA VAL A 165 8.52 -14.81 -6.49
C VAL A 165 9.64 -15.26 -7.44
N ASN A 166 10.27 -14.33 -8.15
CA ASN A 166 11.38 -14.62 -9.07
C ASN A 166 12.65 -13.86 -8.63
N PRO A 167 13.85 -14.28 -9.08
CA PRO A 167 15.10 -13.66 -8.65
C PRO A 167 15.17 -12.15 -8.90
N TRP A 168 14.62 -11.68 -10.03
CA TRP A 168 14.57 -10.25 -10.35
C TRP A 168 13.77 -9.49 -9.28
N ASN A 169 12.56 -9.96 -8.96
CA ASN A 169 11.69 -9.29 -8.00
C ASN A 169 12.29 -9.34 -6.59
N CYS A 170 12.98 -10.42 -6.23
CA CYS A 170 13.67 -10.51 -4.94
C CYS A 170 14.82 -9.50 -4.86
N HIS A 171 15.59 -9.34 -5.94
CA HIS A 171 16.66 -8.34 -6.01
C HIS A 171 16.12 -6.91 -5.89
N MET A 172 15.08 -6.59 -6.69
CA MET A 172 14.43 -5.29 -6.61
C MET A 172 13.85 -5.01 -5.23
N ALA A 173 13.22 -6.00 -4.59
CA ALA A 173 12.72 -5.83 -3.24
C ALA A 173 13.85 -5.43 -2.28
N GLY A 174 15.02 -6.07 -2.35
CA GLY A 174 16.18 -5.67 -1.54
C GLY A 174 16.72 -4.26 -1.83
N GLU A 175 16.44 -3.68 -3.00
CA GLU A 175 16.88 -2.33 -3.35
C GLU A 175 15.92 -1.23 -2.87
N VAL A 176 14.60 -1.48 -2.87
CA VAL A 176 13.59 -0.39 -2.69
C VAL A 176 12.47 -0.66 -1.68
N ALA A 177 12.35 -1.89 -1.16
CA ALA A 177 11.27 -2.32 -0.27
C ALA A 177 11.77 -2.54 1.16
#